data_AF-A0A484LXD0-F1
#
_entry.id   AF-A0A484LXD0-F1
#
_cell.length_a   1.000
_cell.length_b   1.000
_cell.length_c   1.000
_cell.angle_alpha   90.00
_cell.angle_beta   90.00
_cell.angle_gamma   90.00
#
_symmetry.space_group_name_H-M   'P 1'
#
loop_
_entity.id
_entity.type
_entity.pdbx_description
1 polymer ?
#
loop_
_entity_poly.entity_id
_entity_poly.type
_entity_poly.pdbx_seq_one_letter_code
_entity_poly.pdbx_strand_id
1 'polypeptide(L)'
;MHAFAAQAYNLSARKNESWEACREALSPFRFSAEEEDEILGKAFGLVHSPYWSEEREREVPKVESVTKILEYLRSLTLSDDDDDDDDDDVRKLLKKFPEVLGCSLEREVKNNVQALERDWGIKGKPLRKLLRRNPKVLGFNVDCKGDCMAKCTRCWVRF
;
A
#
# COMPACT_ATOMS: atom_id res chain seq x y z
N MET A 1 -37.36 4.31 -15.90
CA MET A 1 -36.09 4.00 -16.59
C MET A 1 -35.03 5.12 -16.49
N HIS A 2 -35.38 6.40 -16.30
CA HIS A 2 -34.39 7.50 -16.21
C HIS A 2 -33.53 7.54 -14.94
N ALA A 3 -34.07 7.14 -13.77
CA ALA A 3 -33.33 7.21 -12.50
C ALA A 3 -32.12 6.27 -12.44
N PHE A 4 -32.24 5.06 -13.01
CA PHE A 4 -31.17 4.05 -12.97
C PHE A 4 -29.96 4.44 -13.83
N ALA A 5 -30.20 5.04 -15.00
CA ALA A 5 -29.14 5.53 -15.88
C ALA A 5 -28.38 6.73 -15.28
N ALA A 6 -29.09 7.67 -14.65
CA ALA A 6 -28.47 8.80 -13.96
C ALA A 6 -27.64 8.35 -12.74
N GLN A 7 -28.11 7.34 -12.01
CA GLN A 7 -27.38 6.78 -10.87
C GLN A 7 -26.12 6.02 -11.30
N ALA A 8 -26.18 5.24 -12.38
CA ALA A 8 -25.03 4.54 -12.95
C ALA A 8 -23.97 5.52 -13.48
N TYR A 9 -24.38 6.58 -14.19
CA TYR A 9 -23.49 7.64 -14.70
C TYR A 9 -22.79 8.39 -13.57
N ASN A 10 -23.54 8.79 -12.53
CA ASN A 10 -22.94 9.46 -11.36
C ASN A 10 -21.97 8.55 -10.60
N LEU A 11 -22.22 7.24 -10.55
CA LEU A 11 -21.31 6.29 -9.93
C LEU A 11 -20.03 6.11 -10.75
N SER A 12 -20.11 6.03 -12.09
CA SER A 12 -18.92 5.95 -12.95
C SER A 12 -18.10 7.24 -12.91
N ALA A 13 -18.75 8.41 -12.92
CA ALA A 13 -18.08 9.70 -12.82
C ALA A 13 -17.33 9.84 -11.49
N ARG A 14 -17.98 9.52 -10.36
CA ARG A 14 -17.33 9.54 -9.03
C ARG A 14 -16.18 8.56 -8.91
N LYS A 15 -16.29 7.37 -9.51
CA LYS A 15 -15.18 6.41 -9.56
C LYS A 15 -13.99 6.97 -10.33
N ASN A 16 -14.25 7.66 -11.45
CA ASN A 16 -13.23 8.29 -12.26
C ASN A 16 -12.56 9.46 -11.53
N GLU A 17 -13.34 10.34 -10.90
CA GLU A 17 -12.81 11.45 -10.07
C GLU A 17 -11.94 10.94 -8.91
N SER A 18 -12.38 9.89 -8.21
CA SER A 18 -11.62 9.30 -7.11
C SER A 18 -10.32 8.65 -7.59
N TRP A 19 -10.33 8.06 -8.78
CA TRP A 19 -9.14 7.48 -9.40
C TRP A 19 -8.12 8.55 -9.77
N GLU A 20 -8.55 9.60 -10.48
CA GLU A 20 -7.67 10.71 -10.87
C GLU A 20 -7.09 11.44 -9.65
N ALA A 21 -7.86 11.62 -8.59
CA ALA A 21 -7.35 12.18 -7.34
C ALA A 21 -6.27 11.29 -6.69
N CYS A 22 -6.40 9.96 -6.79
CA CYS A 22 -5.37 9.03 -6.31
C CYS A 22 -4.12 9.06 -7.19
N ARG A 23 -4.26 9.25 -8.51
CA ARG A 23 -3.13 9.45 -9.42
C ARG A 23 -2.38 10.74 -9.12
N GLU A 24 -3.11 11.83 -8.88
CA GLU A 24 -2.52 13.11 -8.50
C GLU A 24 -1.69 12.99 -7.21
N ALA A 25 -2.15 12.19 -6.23
CA ALA A 25 -1.40 11.90 -5.01
C ALA A 25 -0.07 11.14 -5.27
N LEU A 26 0.05 10.43 -6.40
CA LEU A 26 1.27 9.74 -6.83
C LEU A 26 2.23 10.62 -7.64
N SER A 27 1.77 11.77 -8.15
CA SER A 27 2.58 12.67 -8.98
C SER A 27 3.94 13.07 -8.39
N PRO A 28 4.12 13.26 -7.06
CA PRO A 28 5.43 13.63 -6.51
C PRO A 28 6.50 12.55 -6.71
N PHE A 29 6.09 11.30 -6.92
CA PHE A 29 6.99 10.16 -7.10
C PHE A 29 7.41 9.95 -8.56
N ARG A 30 6.92 10.80 -9.49
CA ARG A 30 7.33 10.82 -10.92
C ARG A 30 7.18 9.46 -11.61
N PHE A 31 6.08 8.76 -11.35
CA PHE A 31 5.69 7.58 -12.11
C PHE A 31 5.14 7.99 -13.49
N SER A 32 5.17 7.08 -14.46
CA SER A 32 4.38 7.27 -15.68
C SER A 32 2.89 7.05 -15.39
N ALA A 33 2.01 7.53 -16.27
CA ALA A 33 0.58 7.31 -16.16
C ALA A 33 0.22 5.81 -16.05
N GLU A 34 0.91 4.98 -16.82
CA GLU A 34 0.73 3.53 -16.82
C GLU A 34 1.21 2.90 -15.50
N GLU A 35 2.32 3.39 -14.92
CA GLU A 35 2.80 2.93 -13.63
C GLU A 35 1.81 3.31 -12.50
N GLU A 36 1.25 4.53 -12.52
CA GLU A 36 0.23 4.96 -11.56
C GLU A 36 -1.01 4.05 -11.61
N ASP A 37 -1.50 3.77 -12.82
CA ASP A 37 -2.66 2.91 -13.04
C ASP A 37 -2.38 1.46 -12.62
N GLU A 38 -1.17 0.95 -12.87
CA GLU A 38 -0.76 -0.39 -12.43
C GLU A 38 -0.67 -0.48 -10.90
N ILE A 39 -0.09 0.54 -10.25
CA ILE A 39 0.03 0.63 -8.79
C ILE A 39 -1.36 0.63 -8.14
N LEU A 40 -2.23 1.55 -8.56
CA LEU A 40 -3.60 1.64 -8.04
C LEU A 40 -4.40 0.38 -8.40
N GLY A 41 -4.21 -0.15 -9.61
CA GLY A 41 -4.88 -1.36 -10.07
C GLY A 41 -4.57 -2.57 -9.18
N LYS A 42 -3.30 -2.79 -8.86
CA LYS A 42 -2.87 -3.89 -7.97
C LYS A 42 -3.31 -3.65 -6.53
N ALA A 43 -3.24 -2.41 -6.06
CA ALA A 43 -3.66 -2.03 -4.72
C ALA A 43 -5.15 -2.26 -4.49
N PHE A 44 -5.99 -1.98 -5.48
CA PHE A 44 -7.44 -1.96 -5.32
C PHE A 44 -8.19 -3.11 -6.02
N GLY A 45 -7.46 -4.10 -6.53
CA GLY A 45 -8.03 -5.34 -7.08
C GLY A 45 -8.52 -5.25 -8.53
N LEU A 46 -8.17 -4.18 -9.26
CA LEU A 46 -8.46 -4.06 -10.69
C LEU A 46 -7.43 -4.80 -11.56
N VAL A 47 -6.22 -4.98 -11.05
CA VAL A 47 -5.13 -5.73 -11.69
C VAL A 47 -4.75 -6.91 -10.80
N HIS A 48 -4.48 -8.07 -11.42
CA HIS A 48 -4.01 -9.25 -10.70
C HIS A 48 -2.73 -8.93 -9.92
N SER A 49 -2.73 -9.27 -8.63
CA SER A 49 -1.56 -9.17 -7.79
C SER A 49 -1.29 -10.51 -7.10
N PRO A 50 -0.02 -10.98 -7.13
CA PRO A 50 0.37 -12.21 -6.44
C PRO A 50 0.31 -12.07 -4.90
N TYR A 51 0.16 -10.86 -4.37
CA TYR A 51 0.09 -10.64 -2.93
C TYR A 51 -1.26 -11.04 -2.33
N TRP A 52 -2.38 -10.80 -3.02
CA TRP A 52 -3.72 -10.97 -2.45
C TRP A 52 -4.18 -12.43 -2.29
N SER A 53 -3.38 -13.44 -2.69
CA SER A 53 -3.68 -14.89 -2.73
C SER A 53 -4.90 -15.29 -3.57
N GLU A 54 -6.04 -14.62 -3.37
CA GLU A 54 -7.28 -14.71 -4.13
C GLU A 54 -7.52 -13.36 -4.85
N GLU A 55 -8.51 -13.30 -5.76
CA GLU A 55 -8.93 -12.03 -6.35
C GLU A 55 -9.42 -11.08 -5.25
N ARG A 56 -8.67 -10.01 -5.01
CA ARG A 56 -9.07 -8.94 -4.09
C ARG A 56 -10.41 -8.37 -4.54
N GLU A 57 -11.31 -8.13 -3.60
CA GLU A 57 -12.54 -7.40 -3.90
C GLU A 57 -12.18 -6.03 -4.51
N ARG A 58 -12.84 -5.71 -5.63
CA ARG A 58 -12.63 -4.46 -6.34
C ARG A 58 -13.17 -3.31 -5.50
N GLU A 59 -12.28 -2.47 -5.04
CA GLU A 59 -12.63 -1.32 -4.21
C GLU A 59 -12.39 -0.03 -5.00
N VAL A 60 -13.23 0.97 -4.73
CA VAL A 60 -12.97 2.33 -5.23
C VAL A 60 -11.95 2.96 -4.29
N PRO A 61 -10.76 3.35 -4.77
CA PRO A 61 -9.74 3.94 -3.93
C PRO A 61 -10.24 5.27 -3.38
N LYS A 62 -9.97 5.54 -2.10
CA LYS A 62 -10.25 6.83 -1.47
C LYS A 62 -8.94 7.59 -1.37
N VAL A 63 -8.87 8.77 -1.98
CA VAL A 63 -7.65 9.61 -1.98
C VAL A 63 -7.14 9.86 -0.57
N GLU A 64 -8.02 10.10 0.41
CA GLU A 64 -7.62 10.29 1.81
C GLU A 64 -6.87 9.09 2.38
N SER A 65 -7.28 7.86 2.05
CA SER A 65 -6.63 6.64 2.52
C SER A 65 -5.27 6.46 1.86
N VAL A 66 -5.20 6.70 0.54
CA VAL A 66 -3.95 6.65 -0.23
C VAL A 66 -2.95 7.67 0.32
N THR A 67 -3.36 8.93 0.46
CA THR A 67 -2.52 10.01 0.99
C THR A 67 -2.01 9.71 2.39
N LYS A 68 -2.86 9.25 3.31
CA LYS A 68 -2.44 8.89 4.68
C LYS A 68 -1.40 7.77 4.70
N ILE A 69 -1.51 6.78 3.81
CA ILE A 69 -0.50 5.71 3.68
C ILE A 69 0.80 6.30 3.14
N LEU A 70 0.74 7.11 2.07
CA LEU A 70 1.93 7.75 1.48
C LEU A 70 2.67 8.64 2.49
N GLU A 71 1.94 9.45 3.25
CA GLU A 71 2.49 10.29 4.32
C GLU A 71 3.15 9.45 5.42
N TYR A 72 2.51 8.35 5.82
CA TYR A 72 3.08 7.44 6.81
C TYR A 72 4.34 6.74 6.27
N LEU A 73 4.33 6.26 5.03
CA LEU A 73 5.53 5.67 4.42
C LEU A 73 6.68 6.67 4.36
N ARG A 74 6.40 7.93 3.99
CA ARG A 74 7.39 9.01 4.03
C ARG A 74 7.96 9.17 5.43
N SER A 75 7.13 9.20 6.48
CA SER A 75 7.65 9.36 7.85
C SER A 75 8.50 8.19 8.33
N LEU A 76 8.33 6.98 7.77
CA LEU A 76 9.21 5.84 8.04
C LEU A 76 10.55 5.91 7.29
N THR A 77 10.60 6.62 6.16
CA THR A 77 11.78 6.69 5.29
C THR A 77 12.59 7.97 5.44
N LEU A 78 11.99 9.03 5.97
CA LEU A 78 12.68 10.27 6.35
C LEU A 78 13.54 9.99 7.60
N SER A 79 14.85 9.85 7.43
CA SER A 79 15.81 9.88 8.53
C SER A 79 16.79 11.03 8.33
N ASP A 80 17.10 11.75 9.40
CA ASP A 80 17.88 13.01 9.44
C ASP A 80 19.34 12.93 8.94
N ASP A 81 19.78 11.78 8.41
CA ASP A 81 21.20 11.44 8.31
C ASP A 81 21.74 11.12 6.89
N ASP A 82 20.97 11.19 5.79
CA ASP A 82 21.49 10.74 4.48
C ASP A 82 21.36 11.79 3.36
N ASP A 83 22.52 12.33 2.99
CA ASP A 83 22.90 13.05 1.77
C ASP A 83 22.79 12.18 0.49
N ASP A 84 21.73 11.40 0.32
CA ASP A 84 21.49 10.61 -0.90
C ASP A 84 20.47 11.32 -1.79
N ASP A 85 20.97 12.07 -2.78
CA ASP A 85 20.24 12.77 -3.85
C ASP A 85 19.51 11.82 -4.83
N ASP A 86 19.42 10.51 -4.52
CA ASP A 86 19.00 9.50 -5.50
C ASP A 86 17.86 8.59 -5.00
N ASP A 87 16.68 8.97 -5.49
CA ASP A 87 15.49 8.15 -5.71
C ASP A 87 14.66 7.81 -4.45
N ASP A 88 13.47 8.42 -4.40
CA ASP A 88 12.49 8.39 -3.32
C ASP A 88 12.23 6.96 -2.82
N ASP A 89 12.51 6.71 -1.54
CA ASP A 89 12.34 5.39 -0.91
C ASP A 89 10.91 4.85 -1.01
N VAL A 90 9.93 5.75 -0.96
CA VAL A 90 8.51 5.38 -1.13
C VAL A 90 8.26 4.95 -2.57
N ARG A 91 8.87 5.62 -3.55
CA ARG A 91 8.78 5.20 -4.96
C ARG A 91 9.34 3.79 -5.15
N LYS A 92 10.54 3.51 -4.63
CA LYS A 92 11.16 2.16 -4.68
C LYS A 92 10.31 1.10 -3.98
N LEU A 93 9.68 1.47 -2.86
CA LEU A 93 8.75 0.61 -2.12
C LEU A 93 7.51 0.28 -2.94
N LEU A 94 6.85 1.29 -3.53
CA LEU A 94 5.64 1.12 -4.34
C LEU A 94 5.89 0.30 -5.60
N LYS A 95 7.09 0.35 -6.21
CA LYS A 95 7.45 -0.56 -7.31
C LYS A 95 7.50 -2.03 -6.91
N LYS A 96 7.86 -2.32 -5.65
CA LYS A 96 7.98 -3.70 -5.13
C LYS A 96 6.70 -4.22 -4.48
N PHE A 97 5.93 -3.32 -3.89
CA PHE A 97 4.75 -3.65 -3.11
C PHE A 97 3.70 -2.52 -3.22
N PRO A 98 3.09 -2.33 -4.41
CA PRO A 98 2.04 -1.34 -4.61
C PRO A 98 0.80 -1.62 -3.75
N GLU A 99 0.58 -2.87 -3.36
CA GLU A 99 -0.58 -3.31 -2.58
C GLU A 99 -0.65 -2.71 -1.18
N VAL A 100 0.44 -2.11 -0.70
CA VAL A 100 0.47 -1.35 0.56
C VAL A 100 -0.59 -0.25 0.58
N LEU A 101 -0.90 0.38 -0.57
CA LEU A 101 -1.93 1.43 -0.67
C LEU A 101 -3.35 0.91 -0.43
N GLY A 102 -3.55 -0.39 -0.64
CA GLY A 102 -4.80 -1.08 -0.34
C GLY A 102 -4.82 -1.74 1.04
N CYS A 103 -3.76 -1.62 1.84
CA CYS A 103 -3.73 -2.13 3.21
C CYS A 103 -4.33 -1.10 4.18
N SER A 104 -4.94 -1.58 5.25
CA SER A 104 -5.41 -0.76 6.37
C SER A 104 -4.22 -0.11 7.08
N LEU A 105 -4.19 1.23 7.08
CA LEU A 105 -3.14 1.98 7.75
C LEU A 105 -2.99 1.59 9.23
N GLU A 106 -4.10 1.46 9.98
CA GLU A 106 -4.05 1.19 11.41
C GLU A 106 -3.91 -0.31 11.72
N ARG A 107 -4.72 -1.16 11.07
CA ARG A 107 -4.79 -2.59 11.42
C ARG A 107 -3.64 -3.40 10.85
N GLU A 108 -3.06 -2.95 9.74
CA GLU A 108 -2.00 -3.67 9.03
C GLU A 108 -0.71 -2.86 9.11
N VAL A 109 -0.61 -1.73 8.40
CA VAL A 109 0.67 -1.02 8.22
C VAL A 109 1.30 -0.58 9.54
N LYS A 110 0.58 0.19 10.37
CA LYS A 110 1.08 0.67 11.67
C LYS A 110 1.24 -0.45 12.69
N ASN A 111 0.28 -1.37 12.77
CA ASN A 111 0.35 -2.53 13.66
C ASN A 111 1.62 -3.37 13.36
N ASN A 112 1.96 -3.53 12.09
CA ASN A 112 3.13 -4.28 11.65
C ASN A 112 4.43 -3.55 12.00
N VAL A 113 4.50 -2.23 11.80
CA VAL A 113 5.64 -1.42 12.25
C VAL A 113 5.82 -1.49 13.77
N GLN A 114 4.72 -1.42 14.53
CA GLN A 114 4.76 -1.55 15.99
C GLN A 114 5.20 -2.95 16.43
N ALA A 115 4.76 -4.00 15.75
CA ALA A 115 5.20 -5.37 16.03
C ALA A 115 6.70 -5.54 15.77
N LEU A 116 7.22 -4.95 14.67
CA LEU A 116 8.66 -4.95 14.35
C LEU A 116 9.49 -4.28 15.46
N GLU A 117 9.02 -3.15 15.99
CA GLU A 117 9.70 -2.48 17.11
C GLU A 117 9.56 -3.27 18.41
N ARG A 118 8.36 -3.73 18.76
CA ARG A 118 8.08 -4.40 20.04
C ARG A 118 8.80 -5.75 20.16
N ASP A 119 8.76 -6.56 19.12
CA ASP A 119 9.17 -7.97 19.21
C ASP A 119 10.65 -8.17 18.79
N TRP A 120 11.19 -7.30 17.93
CA TRP A 120 12.57 -7.39 17.42
C TRP A 120 13.41 -6.11 17.62
N GLY A 121 12.85 -5.02 18.14
CA GLY A 121 13.56 -3.75 18.28
C GLY A 121 13.87 -3.06 16.95
N ILE A 122 13.19 -3.42 15.86
CA ILE A 122 13.46 -2.89 14.51
C ILE A 122 12.74 -1.54 14.35
N LYS A 123 13.52 -0.45 14.32
CA LYS A 123 13.05 0.93 14.08
C LYS A 123 14.11 1.78 13.38
N GLY A 124 13.76 2.98 12.92
CA GLY A 124 14.70 3.92 12.30
C GLY A 124 15.48 3.31 11.12
N LYS A 125 16.81 3.45 11.11
CA LYS A 125 17.69 2.93 10.03
C LYS A 125 17.51 1.42 9.76
N PRO A 126 17.50 0.52 10.78
CA PRO A 126 17.14 -0.89 10.58
C PRO A 126 15.79 -1.11 9.87
N LEU A 127 14.75 -0.39 10.27
CA LEU A 127 13.42 -0.49 9.65
C LEU A 127 13.46 -0.05 8.19
N ARG A 128 14.06 1.10 7.88
CA ARG A 128 14.23 1.59 6.50
C ARG A 128 14.95 0.56 5.62
N LYS A 129 16.04 -0.05 6.12
CA LYS A 129 16.78 -1.11 5.42
C LYS A 129 15.95 -2.37 5.19
N LEU A 130 15.12 -2.74 6.17
CA LEU A 130 14.18 -3.84 6.04
C LEU A 130 13.12 -3.55 4.97
N LEU A 131 12.49 -2.38 5.00
CA LEU A 131 11.47 -1.98 4.01
C LEU A 131 12.02 -1.91 2.58
N ARG A 132 13.28 -1.51 2.40
CA ARG A 132 13.97 -1.58 1.10
C ARG A 132 14.09 -3.00 0.56
N ARG A 133 14.26 -3.99 1.44
CA ARG A 133 14.47 -5.41 1.08
C ARG A 133 13.16 -6.18 0.96
N ASN A 134 12.26 -6.02 1.92
CA ASN A 134 11.01 -6.75 2.04
C ASN A 134 9.86 -5.86 2.52
N PRO A 135 9.31 -4.99 1.66
CA PRO A 135 8.23 -4.07 2.05
C PRO A 135 6.89 -4.77 2.35
N LYS A 136 6.73 -6.04 1.92
CA LYS A 136 5.52 -6.85 2.16
C LYS A 136 5.21 -7.06 3.64
N VAL A 137 6.21 -6.91 4.50
CA VAL A 137 6.04 -6.95 5.96
C VAL A 137 4.97 -5.96 6.45
N LEU A 138 4.77 -4.85 5.73
CA LEU A 138 3.76 -3.85 6.07
C LEU A 138 2.31 -4.33 5.88
N GLY A 139 2.08 -5.42 5.13
CA GLY A 139 0.75 -5.96 4.87
C GLY A 139 0.47 -7.34 5.46
N PHE A 140 1.43 -7.92 6.18
CA PHE A 140 1.26 -9.23 6.80
C PHE A 140 0.21 -9.21 7.92
N ASN A 141 -0.45 -10.35 8.11
CA ASN A 141 -1.40 -10.60 9.18
C ASN A 141 -0.64 -11.04 10.44
N VAL A 142 -0.49 -10.12 11.41
CA VAL A 142 0.21 -10.36 12.70
C VAL A 142 -0.50 -11.41 13.56
N ASP A 143 -1.82 -11.54 13.44
CA ASP A 143 -2.64 -12.40 14.29
C ASP A 143 -2.43 -13.91 14.08
N CYS A 144 -1.70 -14.35 13.05
CA CYS A 144 -1.53 -15.80 12.82
C CYS A 144 -0.58 -16.47 13.83
N LYS A 145 0.33 -15.78 14.54
CA LYS A 145 1.26 -16.31 15.57
C LYS A 145 1.91 -17.71 15.36
N GLY A 146 1.83 -18.30 14.16
CA GLY A 146 2.19 -19.68 13.87
C GLY A 146 1.15 -20.76 14.20
N ASP A 147 -0.07 -20.44 14.63
CA ASP A 147 -1.13 -21.44 14.88
C ASP A 147 -2.09 -21.64 13.70
N CYS A 148 -2.06 -20.75 12.70
CA CYS A 148 -2.89 -20.88 11.50
C CYS A 148 -2.32 -21.95 10.54
N MET A 149 -3.18 -22.56 9.70
CA MET A 149 -2.83 -23.66 8.76
C MET A 149 -1.77 -23.32 7.68
N ALA A 150 -1.03 -22.21 7.79
CA ALA A 150 -0.02 -21.72 6.85
C ALA A 150 -0.49 -21.54 5.40
N LYS A 151 -1.81 -21.49 5.17
CA LYS A 151 -2.41 -21.28 3.84
C LYS A 151 -2.41 -19.81 3.40
N CYS A 152 -2.07 -18.87 4.29
CA CYS A 152 -2.07 -17.45 3.98
C CYS A 152 -0.70 -17.02 3.42
N THR A 153 -0.68 -16.46 2.20
CA THR A 153 0.51 -15.85 1.58
C THR A 153 1.03 -14.63 2.35
N ARG A 154 0.22 -14.12 3.29
CA ARG A 154 0.43 -12.90 4.07
C ARG A 154 0.71 -13.20 5.55
N CYS A 155 1.12 -14.42 5.87
CA CYS A 155 1.41 -14.83 7.24
C CYS A 155 2.73 -14.24 7.75
N TRP A 156 2.73 -13.70 8.98
CA TRP A 156 3.92 -13.17 9.65
C TRP A 156 5.05 -14.20 9.86
N VAL A 157 4.75 -15.51 9.89
CA VAL A 157 5.78 -16.57 9.97
C VAL A 157 6.71 -16.60 8.75
N ARG A 158 6.34 -15.94 7.65
CA ARG A 158 7.18 -15.80 6.44
C ARG A 158 8.15 -14.61 6.53
N PHE A 159 8.07 -13.81 7.59
CA PHE A 159 9.01 -12.74 7.91
C PHE A 159 10.31 -13.33 8.46
#